data_AF-A0A4V1V416-F1
#
_entry.id   AF-A0A4V1V416-F1
#
_cell.length_a   1.000
_cell.length_b   1.000
_cell.length_c   1.000
_cell.angle_alpha   90.00
_cell.angle_beta   90.00
_cell.angle_gamma   90.00
#
_symmetry.space_group_name_H-M   'P 1'
#
loop_
_entity.id
_entity.type
_entity.pdbx_description
1 polymer ?
#
loop_
_entity_poly.entity_id
_entity_poly.type
_entity_poly.pdbx_seq_one_letter_code
_entity_poly.pdbx_strand_id
1 'polypeptide(L)'
;MPNPDAPLCDCHWFERATRDNSIPVIFDELMNEYHLAHTGGGGYSLFCHCPFCGGRAPDSLRGSHWTEVSHEESYRLQELTNGIKTPQQLFEKFGEPDEDFEVSGSFTTPGSEDGPPETTLGPRRVVFKGLSDTADVHVRIVRYDRLRFSFMGRYIGPKRSEQASGGNGG
;
A
#
# COMPACT_ATOMS: atom_id res chain seq x y z
N MET A 1 7.88 -9.97 -10.43
CA MET A 1 8.07 -8.62 -10.98
C MET A 1 7.69 -8.65 -12.46
N PRO A 2 7.19 -7.56 -13.06
CA PRO A 2 6.95 -7.51 -14.50
C PRO A 2 8.21 -7.88 -15.29
N ASN A 3 8.04 -8.49 -16.47
CA ASN A 3 9.16 -8.79 -17.34
C ASN A 3 9.61 -7.47 -18.01
N PRO A 4 10.80 -6.93 -17.70
CA PRO A 4 11.26 -5.67 -18.29
C PRO A 4 11.48 -5.78 -19.80
N ASP A 5 11.71 -7.00 -20.30
CA ASP A 5 11.99 -7.28 -21.71
C ASP A 5 10.72 -7.43 -22.56
N ALA A 6 9.52 -7.42 -21.94
CA ALA A 6 8.27 -7.45 -22.69
C ALA A 6 8.08 -6.14 -23.49
N PRO A 7 7.57 -6.21 -24.73
CA PRO A 7 7.26 -5.00 -25.50
C PRO A 7 6.16 -4.19 -24.79
N LEU A 8 6.17 -2.87 -24.96
CA LEU A 8 5.09 -2.00 -24.51
C LEU A 8 3.77 -2.43 -25.16
N CYS A 9 2.66 -2.25 -24.44
CA CYS A 9 1.32 -2.39 -25.00
C CYS A 9 1.15 -1.47 -26.22
N ASP A 10 0.78 -2.05 -27.36
CA ASP A 10 0.53 -1.38 -28.63
C ASP A 10 -0.94 -1.48 -29.08
N CYS A 11 -1.75 -2.29 -28.39
CA CYS A 11 -3.15 -2.48 -28.74
C CYS A 11 -4.06 -1.37 -28.20
N HIS A 12 -3.50 -0.37 -27.52
CA HIS A 12 -4.17 0.79 -26.91
C HIS A 12 -5.33 0.46 -25.97
N TRP A 13 -5.32 -0.72 -25.34
CA TRP A 13 -6.42 -1.11 -24.46
C TRP A 13 -6.51 -0.22 -23.22
N PHE A 14 -5.37 0.17 -22.62
CA PHE A 14 -5.37 0.99 -21.42
C PHE A 14 -6.02 2.36 -21.65
N GLU A 15 -5.65 3.03 -22.75
CA GLU A 15 -6.20 4.34 -23.11
C GLU A 15 -7.68 4.29 -23.48
N ARG A 16 -8.14 3.17 -24.05
CA ARG A 16 -9.57 2.94 -24.26
C ARG A 16 -10.29 2.68 -22.94
N ALA A 17 -9.72 1.85 -22.08
CA ALA A 17 -10.31 1.48 -20.80
C ALA A 17 -10.49 2.69 -19.87
N THR A 18 -9.53 3.63 -19.83
CA THR A 18 -9.66 4.85 -19.02
C THR A 18 -10.68 5.84 -19.55
N ARG A 19 -11.11 5.72 -20.81
CA ARG A 19 -12.15 6.56 -21.44
C ARG A 19 -13.54 5.93 -21.36
N ASP A 20 -13.61 4.64 -21.04
CA ASP A 20 -14.85 3.89 -20.94
C ASP A 20 -15.27 3.78 -19.48
N ASN A 21 -16.27 4.58 -19.07
CA ASN A 21 -16.77 4.60 -17.70
C ASN A 21 -17.39 3.26 -17.23
N SER A 22 -17.65 2.31 -18.14
CA SER A 22 -18.10 0.97 -17.77
C SER A 22 -16.96 0.06 -17.29
N ILE A 23 -15.72 0.44 -17.59
CA ILE A 23 -14.50 -0.27 -17.19
C ILE A 23 -13.86 0.54 -16.06
N PRO A 24 -13.74 0.00 -14.84
CA PRO A 24 -13.26 0.75 -13.69
C PRO A 24 -11.72 0.86 -13.70
N VAL A 25 -11.13 1.31 -14.82
CA VAL A 25 -9.68 1.52 -14.97
C VAL A 25 -9.36 3.00 -14.79
N ILE A 26 -8.46 3.30 -13.89
CA ILE A 26 -7.99 4.64 -13.56
C ILE A 26 -6.51 4.74 -13.89
N PHE A 27 -6.09 5.88 -14.44
CA PHE A 27 -4.68 6.21 -14.61
C PHE A 27 -4.23 7.10 -13.46
N ASP A 28 -3.23 6.66 -12.70
CA ASP A 28 -2.53 7.45 -11.70
C ASP A 28 -1.38 8.18 -12.40
N GLU A 29 -1.62 9.44 -12.79
CA GLU A 29 -0.63 10.28 -13.49
C GLU A 29 0.64 10.49 -12.67
N LEU A 30 0.53 10.55 -11.34
CA LEU A 30 1.64 10.78 -10.45
C LEU A 30 2.60 9.57 -10.43
N MET A 31 2.02 8.37 -10.44
CA MET A 31 2.77 7.11 -10.43
C MET A 31 3.06 6.59 -11.85
N ASN A 32 2.44 7.16 -12.88
CA ASN A 32 2.44 6.65 -14.26
C ASN A 32 1.95 5.20 -14.36
N GLU A 33 0.83 4.89 -13.71
CA GLU A 33 0.32 3.52 -13.56
C GLU A 33 -1.17 3.40 -13.91
N TYR A 34 -1.58 2.24 -14.42
CA TYR A 34 -2.99 1.89 -14.62
C TYR A 34 -3.50 0.97 -13.52
N HIS A 35 -4.66 1.30 -12.96
CA HIS A 35 -5.25 0.66 -11.80
C HIS A 35 -6.66 0.19 -12.11
N LEU A 36 -7.01 -1.06 -11.77
CA LEU A 36 -8.40 -1.51 -11.70
C LEU A 36 -8.97 -1.13 -10.35
N ALA A 37 -9.94 -0.20 -10.32
CA ALA A 37 -10.67 0.16 -9.13
C ALA A 37 -11.66 -0.94 -8.76
N HIS A 38 -11.62 -1.39 -7.50
CA HIS A 38 -12.56 -2.39 -7.00
C HIS A 38 -13.84 -1.71 -6.48
N THR A 39 -15.00 -2.11 -7.02
CA THR A 39 -16.31 -1.67 -6.52
C THR A 39 -16.57 -2.25 -5.13
N GLY A 40 -16.92 -1.40 -4.16
CA GLY A 40 -17.46 -1.83 -2.85
C GLY A 40 -16.45 -2.13 -1.75
N GLY A 41 -15.15 -1.93 -1.95
CA GLY A 41 -14.13 -2.30 -0.95
C GLY A 41 -12.95 -1.35 -0.76
N GLY A 42 -12.88 -0.25 -1.51
CA GLY A 42 -11.78 0.72 -1.39
C GLY A 42 -10.42 0.08 -1.67
N GLY A 43 -10.11 -0.18 -2.94
CA GLY A 43 -8.83 -0.77 -3.31
C GLY A 43 -8.60 -0.71 -4.81
N TYR A 44 -7.35 -0.98 -5.20
CA TYR A 44 -6.93 -0.98 -6.58
C TYR A 44 -6.01 -2.17 -6.87
N SER A 45 -6.15 -2.75 -8.06
CA SER A 45 -5.17 -3.70 -8.61
C SER A 45 -4.34 -3.02 -9.68
N LEU A 46 -3.02 -3.10 -9.57
CA LEU A 46 -2.09 -2.55 -10.57
C LEU A 46 -2.04 -3.44 -11.82
N PHE A 47 -2.18 -2.85 -13.00
CA PHE A 47 -1.86 -3.52 -14.25
C PHE A 47 -0.38 -3.41 -14.57
N CYS A 48 0.31 -4.55 -14.55
CA CYS A 48 1.68 -4.65 -15.04
C CYS A 48 1.76 -4.97 -16.55
N HIS A 49 0.74 -5.65 -17.08
CA HIS A 49 0.64 -6.04 -18.49
C HIS A 49 -0.79 -5.87 -18.98
N CYS A 50 -0.93 -5.64 -20.28
CA CYS A 50 -2.22 -5.61 -20.97
C CYS A 50 -2.84 -7.02 -20.96
N PRO A 51 -4.08 -7.18 -20.49
CA PRO A 51 -4.75 -8.48 -20.48
C PRO A 51 -5.11 -8.99 -21.89
N PHE A 52 -4.98 -8.17 -22.94
CA PHE A 52 -5.34 -8.52 -24.32
C PHE A 52 -4.15 -8.88 -25.20
N CYS A 53 -3.13 -8.02 -25.28
CA CYS A 53 -1.95 -8.29 -26.11
C CYS A 53 -0.73 -8.79 -25.32
N GLY A 54 -0.79 -8.81 -23.98
CA GLY A 54 0.33 -9.21 -23.13
C GLY A 54 1.47 -8.17 -23.03
N GLY A 55 1.41 -7.09 -23.80
CA GLY A 55 2.40 -6.00 -23.74
C GLY A 55 2.41 -5.32 -22.36
N ARG A 56 3.59 -4.90 -21.89
CA ARG A 56 3.74 -4.26 -20.58
C ARG A 56 3.05 -2.90 -20.51
N ALA A 57 2.57 -2.54 -19.32
CA ALA A 57 2.18 -1.17 -19.01
C ALA A 57 3.41 -0.23 -19.04
N PRO A 58 3.21 1.10 -19.10
CA PRO A 58 4.30 2.06 -18.94
C PRO A 58 5.08 1.85 -17.64
N ASP A 59 6.34 2.30 -17.63
CA ASP A 59 7.20 2.16 -16.46
C ASP A 59 6.67 3.02 -15.30
N SER A 60 6.49 2.39 -14.14
CA SER A 60 6.01 3.04 -12.93
C SER A 60 7.07 3.98 -12.35
N LEU A 61 6.64 5.19 -11.99
CA LEU A 61 7.41 6.18 -11.24
C LEU A 61 7.34 5.96 -9.72
N ARG A 62 6.68 4.90 -9.27
CA ARG A 62 6.59 4.58 -7.84
C ARG A 62 7.96 4.47 -7.20
N GLY A 63 8.95 3.90 -7.87
CA GLY A 63 10.31 3.79 -7.32
C GLY A 63 10.96 5.14 -7.01
N SER A 64 10.60 6.21 -7.72
CA SER A 64 11.22 7.54 -7.54
C SER A 64 10.59 8.41 -6.46
N HIS A 65 9.42 8.02 -5.93
CA HIS A 65 8.67 8.84 -4.97
C HIS A 65 8.88 8.43 -3.51
N TRP A 66 9.76 7.46 -3.25
CA TRP A 66 10.10 7.00 -1.91
C TRP A 66 11.61 7.05 -1.73
N THR A 67 12.06 7.38 -0.51
CA THR A 67 13.47 7.21 -0.15
C THR A 67 13.85 5.74 -0.14
N GLU A 68 15.09 5.46 -0.50
CA GLU A 68 15.69 4.16 -0.24
C GLU A 68 16.08 4.07 1.24
N VAL A 69 15.70 2.97 1.90
CA VAL A 69 16.18 2.67 3.25
C VAL A 69 17.48 1.89 3.12
N SER A 70 18.61 2.52 3.44
CA SER A 70 19.91 1.85 3.31
C SER A 70 20.02 0.63 4.24
N HIS A 71 21.02 -0.21 3.98
CA HIS A 71 21.28 -1.39 4.82
C HIS A 71 21.71 -0.97 6.23
N GLU A 72 22.55 0.06 6.35
CA GLU A 72 23.01 0.61 7.63
C GLU A 72 21.83 1.14 8.45
N GLU A 73 20.92 1.87 7.78
CA GLU A 73 19.75 2.42 8.44
C GLU A 73 18.76 1.34 8.85
N SER A 74 18.54 0.35 7.99
CA SER A 74 17.73 -0.82 8.33
C SER A 74 18.30 -1.54 9.54
N TYR A 75 19.62 -1.72 9.62
CA TYR A 75 20.28 -2.34 10.77
C TYR A 75 20.12 -1.50 12.05
N ARG A 76 20.34 -0.18 11.97
CA ARG A 76 20.13 0.74 13.09
C ARG A 76 18.70 0.67 13.63
N LEU A 77 17.70 0.62 12.74
CA LEU A 77 16.28 0.52 13.11
C LEU A 77 15.93 -0.86 13.70
N GLN A 78 16.55 -1.94 13.22
CA GLN A 78 16.42 -3.27 13.85
C GLN A 78 16.95 -3.26 15.28
N GLU A 79 18.14 -2.71 15.52
CA GLU A 79 18.70 -2.58 16.86
C GLU A 79 17.85 -1.67 17.76
N LEU A 80 17.35 -0.55 17.23
CA LEU A 80 16.48 0.37 17.96
C LEU A 80 15.20 -0.31 18.44
N THR A 81 14.62 -1.17 17.60
CA THR A 81 13.36 -1.89 17.87
C THR A 81 13.59 -3.24 18.57
N ASN A 82 14.85 -3.67 18.71
CA ASN A 82 15.20 -4.90 19.39
C ASN A 82 14.75 -4.86 20.87
N GLY A 83 14.32 -6.02 21.37
CA GLY A 83 13.83 -6.16 22.74
C GLY A 83 12.41 -5.64 23.01
N ILE A 84 11.80 -4.87 22.11
CA ILE A 84 10.41 -4.41 22.26
C ILE A 84 9.46 -5.55 21.87
N LYS A 85 8.71 -6.08 22.83
CA LYS A 85 7.83 -7.25 22.63
C LYS A 85 6.35 -6.96 22.80
N THR A 86 5.99 -5.87 23.49
CA THR A 86 4.60 -5.53 23.80
C THR A 86 4.26 -4.09 23.39
N PRO A 87 2.98 -3.76 23.14
CA PRO A 87 2.53 -2.40 22.86
C PRO A 87 2.88 -1.42 23.99
N GLN A 88 2.80 -1.87 25.25
CA GLN A 88 3.21 -1.03 26.38
C GLN A 88 4.68 -0.62 26.27
N GLN A 89 5.60 -1.57 26.05
CA GLN A 89 7.02 -1.27 25.86
C GLN A 89 7.26 -0.36 24.65
N LEU A 90 6.48 -0.54 23.59
CA LEU A 90 6.56 0.28 22.38
C LEU A 90 6.24 1.74 22.69
N PHE A 91 5.10 2.00 23.35
CA PHE A 91 4.64 3.36 23.65
C PHE A 91 5.44 4.00 24.80
N GLU A 92 5.91 3.22 25.78
CA GLU A 92 6.84 3.72 26.80
C GLU A 92 8.17 4.17 26.18
N LYS A 93 8.66 3.45 25.17
CA LYS A 93 9.96 3.73 24.54
C LYS A 93 9.90 4.81 23.46
N PHE A 94 8.86 4.83 22.63
CA PHE A 94 8.76 5.73 21.48
C PHE A 94 7.69 6.84 21.64
N GLY A 95 6.87 6.79 22.68
CA GLY A 95 5.77 7.73 22.87
C GLY A 95 4.56 7.42 22.00
N GLU A 96 3.72 8.44 21.77
CA GLU A 96 2.56 8.33 20.88
C GLU A 96 2.99 8.21 19.41
N PRO A 97 2.31 7.38 18.61
CA PRO A 97 2.60 7.27 17.19
C PRO A 97 2.08 8.48 16.41
N ASP A 98 2.72 8.78 15.28
CA ASP A 98 2.28 9.83 14.36
C ASP A 98 0.96 9.45 13.65
N GLU A 99 0.74 8.16 13.41
CA GLU A 99 -0.51 7.63 12.85
C GLU A 99 -0.91 6.33 13.55
N ASP A 100 -2.22 6.18 13.78
CA ASP A 100 -2.81 5.01 14.41
C ASP A 100 -4.02 4.51 13.62
N PHE A 101 -3.89 3.29 13.10
CA PHE A 101 -4.92 2.60 12.33
C PHE A 101 -5.44 1.44 13.17
N GLU A 102 -6.58 1.63 13.83
CA GLU A 102 -7.21 0.60 14.68
C GLU A 102 -7.40 -0.73 13.92
N VAL A 103 -7.71 -0.63 12.62
CA VAL A 103 -7.81 -1.76 11.69
C VAL A 103 -7.01 -1.44 10.43
N SER A 104 -5.97 -2.23 10.13
CA SER A 104 -5.10 -1.98 8.96
C SER A 104 -5.66 -2.47 7.61
N GLY A 105 -6.93 -2.87 7.57
CA GLY A 105 -7.61 -3.42 6.39
C GLY A 105 -8.59 -4.55 6.78
N SER A 106 -9.32 -5.08 5.82
CA SER A 106 -10.12 -6.29 6.01
C SER A 106 -9.98 -7.18 4.78
N PHE A 107 -10.22 -8.47 4.96
CA PHE A 107 -10.39 -9.39 3.85
C PHE A 107 -11.65 -10.22 4.10
N THR A 108 -12.42 -10.42 3.05
CA THR A 108 -13.60 -11.29 3.09
C THR A 108 -13.23 -12.61 2.46
N THR A 109 -13.26 -13.67 3.26
CA THR A 109 -13.25 -15.03 2.74
C THR A 109 -14.61 -15.28 2.08
N PRO A 110 -14.64 -15.63 0.79
CA PRO A 110 -15.90 -15.97 0.13
C PRO A 110 -16.62 -17.10 0.88
N GLY A 111 -17.94 -17.07 0.89
CA GLY A 111 -18.75 -18.16 1.43
C GLY A 111 -18.58 -19.43 0.59
N SER A 112 -18.93 -20.57 1.19
CA SER A 112 -19.03 -21.87 0.51
C SER A 112 -20.48 -22.37 0.56
N GLU A 113 -20.77 -23.53 -0.02
CA GLU A 113 -22.06 -24.20 0.15
C GLU A 113 -22.42 -24.42 1.63
N ASP A 114 -21.40 -24.55 2.49
CA ASP A 114 -21.53 -24.86 3.92
C ASP A 114 -21.50 -23.63 4.83
N GLY A 115 -21.32 -22.41 4.31
CA GLY A 115 -21.21 -21.24 5.18
C GLY A 115 -21.20 -19.88 4.48
N PRO A 116 -21.70 -18.82 5.17
CA PRO A 116 -21.69 -17.48 4.63
C PRO A 116 -20.26 -16.94 4.50
N PRO A 117 -20.04 -15.89 3.68
CA PRO A 117 -18.78 -15.17 3.67
C PRO A 117 -18.39 -14.66 5.07
N GLU A 118 -17.09 -14.73 5.38
CA GLU A 118 -16.55 -14.27 6.66
C GLU A 118 -15.60 -13.10 6.43
N THR A 119 -15.83 -11.98 7.11
CA THR A 119 -14.94 -10.81 7.05
C THR A 119 -13.96 -10.86 8.23
N THR A 120 -12.67 -10.97 7.92
CA THR A 120 -11.59 -10.86 8.90
C THR A 120 -11.01 -9.45 8.88
N LEU A 121 -10.97 -8.80 10.04
CA LEU A 121 -10.30 -7.51 10.22
C LEU A 121 -8.79 -7.72 10.41
N GLY A 122 -8.02 -6.85 9.77
CA GLY A 122 -6.58 -6.76 9.90
C GLY A 122 -6.16 -6.24 11.28
N PRO A 123 -4.92 -6.53 11.70
CA PRO A 123 -4.38 -6.06 12.98
C PRO A 123 -4.31 -4.53 13.04
N ARG A 124 -4.30 -3.97 14.25
CA ARG A 124 -3.98 -2.54 14.46
C ARG A 124 -2.57 -2.27 13.93
N ARG A 125 -2.38 -1.12 13.31
CA ARG A 125 -1.09 -0.66 12.80
C ARG A 125 -0.83 0.75 13.29
N VAL A 126 0.35 0.99 13.86
CA VAL A 126 0.83 2.33 14.20
C VAL A 126 2.05 2.68 13.37
N VAL A 127 2.29 3.97 13.15
CA VAL A 127 3.41 4.47 12.36
C VAL A 127 4.16 5.56 13.13
N PHE A 128 5.49 5.43 13.20
CA PHE A 128 6.39 6.43 13.75
C PHE A 128 7.27 7.00 12.63
N LYS A 129 7.13 8.29 12.35
CA LYS A 129 7.83 9.04 11.29
C LYS A 129 9.03 9.81 11.82
N GLY A 130 9.17 9.93 13.14
CA GLY A 130 10.26 10.65 13.81
C GLY A 130 11.50 9.82 14.12
N LEU A 131 11.49 8.50 13.88
CA LEU A 131 12.58 7.60 14.26
C LEU A 131 13.72 7.52 13.23
N SER A 132 13.50 8.05 12.03
CA SER A 132 14.45 8.05 10.90
C SER A 132 14.13 9.18 9.91
N ASP A 133 15.18 9.75 9.33
CA ASP A 133 15.08 10.74 8.26
C ASP A 133 14.71 10.11 6.90
N THR A 134 14.93 8.81 6.73
CA THR A 134 14.72 8.09 5.46
C THR A 134 13.71 6.96 5.56
N ALA A 135 13.17 6.66 6.74
CA ALA A 135 12.19 5.59 6.90
C ALA A 135 11.05 5.94 7.87
N ASP A 136 9.87 5.47 7.54
CA ASP A 136 8.76 5.35 8.50
C ASP A 136 8.84 3.96 9.15
N VAL A 137 8.69 3.92 10.47
CA VAL A 137 8.65 2.66 11.24
C VAL A 137 7.19 2.26 11.43
N HIS A 138 6.77 1.24 10.70
CA HIS A 138 5.43 0.67 10.82
C HIS A 138 5.45 -0.50 11.81
N VAL A 139 4.50 -0.51 12.73
CA VAL A 139 4.34 -1.58 13.71
C VAL A 139 2.93 -2.15 13.60
N ARG A 140 2.82 -3.43 13.25
CA ARG A 140 1.55 -4.17 13.33
C ARG A 140 1.45 -4.84 14.69
N ILE A 141 0.37 -4.58 15.41
CA ILE A 141 0.03 -5.21 16.68
C ILE A 141 -0.89 -6.39 16.35
N VAL A 142 -0.31 -7.59 16.26
CA VAL A 142 -1.05 -8.81 15.91
C VAL A 142 -1.62 -9.49 17.17
N ARG A 143 -2.36 -10.59 16.99
CA ARG A 143 -2.95 -11.36 18.10
C ARG A 143 -1.93 -11.67 19.21
N TYR A 144 -2.40 -11.60 20.45
CA TYR A 144 -1.61 -11.74 21.68
C TYR A 144 -0.53 -10.67 21.83
N ASP A 145 -0.83 -9.45 21.39
CA ASP A 145 0.02 -8.26 21.54
C ASP A 145 1.44 -8.41 21.00
N ARG A 146 1.64 -9.31 20.02
CA ARG A 146 2.94 -9.45 19.37
C ARG A 146 3.14 -8.33 18.37
N LEU A 147 4.34 -7.78 18.35
CA LEU A 147 4.72 -6.72 17.43
C LEU A 147 5.40 -7.27 16.19
N ARG A 148 5.08 -6.71 15.03
CA ARG A 148 5.81 -6.89 13.77
C ARG A 148 6.24 -5.53 13.25
N PHE A 149 7.54 -5.31 13.24
CA PHE A 149 8.16 -4.09 12.71
C PHE A 149 8.45 -4.24 11.22
N SER A 150 8.25 -3.17 10.47
CA SER A 150 8.70 -3.02 9.09
C SER A 150 9.14 -1.58 8.86
N PHE A 151 10.20 -1.40 8.09
CA PHE A 151 10.75 -0.08 7.75
C PHE A 151 10.43 0.20 6.30
N MET A 152 9.74 1.31 6.06
CA MET A 152 9.34 1.73 4.71
C MET A 152 10.03 3.04 4.39
N GLY A 153 10.50 3.21 3.16
CA GLY A 153 10.99 4.50 2.69
C GLY A 153 9.94 5.59 2.93
N ARG A 154 10.38 6.81 3.22
CA ARG A 154 9.51 7.97 3.33
C ARG A 154 9.10 8.44 1.95
N TYR A 155 7.85 8.84 1.82
CA TYR A 155 7.38 9.46 0.59
C TYR A 155 8.02 10.84 0.39
N ILE A 156 8.70 11.03 -0.73
CA ILE A 156 9.36 12.27 -1.17
C ILE A 156 8.73 12.88 -2.41
N GLY A 157 7.69 12.23 -2.95
CA GLY A 157 6.94 12.75 -4.09
C GLY A 157 6.17 14.03 -3.75
N PRO A 158 5.54 14.66 -4.76
CA PRO A 158 4.71 15.83 -4.54
C PRO A 158 3.61 15.52 -3.53
N LYS A 159 3.32 16.47 -2.63
CA LYS A 159 2.14 16.38 -1.77
C LYS A 159 0.95 16.22 -2.69
N ARG A 160 0.17 15.14 -2.52
CA ARG A 160 -1.15 15.07 -3.15
C ARG A 160 -1.89 16.30 -2.62
N SER A 161 -2.11 17.29 -3.49
CA SER A 161 -3.09 18.33 -3.20
C SER A 161 -4.36 17.61 -2.78
N GLU A 162 -5.02 18.07 -1.71
CA GLU A 162 -6.34 17.59 -1.29
C GLU A 162 -7.36 17.83 -2.41
N GLN A 163 -7.27 17.07 -3.49
CA GLN A 163 -8.22 17.07 -4.57
C GLN A 163 -9.24 15.99 -4.24
N ALA A 164 -10.29 16.45 -3.58
CA ALA A 164 -11.62 15.88 -3.54
C ALA A 164 -11.71 14.39 -3.16
N SER A 165 -11.75 14.14 -1.85
CA SER A 165 -12.69 13.19 -1.26
C SER A 165 -14.15 13.68 -1.43
N GLY A 166 -14.51 14.05 -2.67
CA GLY A 166 -15.86 14.39 -3.09
C GLY A 166 -16.47 13.20 -3.81
N GLY A 167 -17.32 12.45 -3.11
CA GLY A 167 -18.23 11.49 -3.74
C GLY A 167 -18.17 10.08 -3.21
N ASN A 168 -18.78 9.84 -2.05
CA ASN A 168 -19.73 8.73 -1.87
C ASN A 168 -20.55 8.99 -0.61
N GLY A 169 -21.43 9.99 -0.72
CA GLY A 169 -22.67 10.05 0.05
C GLY A 169 -23.80 9.69 -0.92
N GLY A 170 -24.37 8.50 -0.76
CA GLY A 170 -25.46 7.95 -1.55
C GLY A 170 -25.83 6.58 -1.03
#